data_AF-A0A534WJL6-F1
#
_entry.id   AF-A0A534WJL6-F1
#
_cell.length_a   1.000
_cell.length_b   1.000
_cell.length_c   1.000
_cell.angle_alpha   90.00
_cell.angle_beta   90.00
_cell.angle_gamma   90.00
#
_symmetry.space_group_name_H-M   'P 1'
#
loop_
_entity.id
_entity.type
_entity.pdbx_description
1 polymer ?
#
loop_
_entity_poly.entity_id
_entity_poly.type
_entity_poly.pdbx_seq_one_letter_code
_entity_poly.pdbx_strand_id
1 'polypeptide(L)' 'MAAKVNHLIRDLQRRLGLTGVVVTHDLGSAFFVADRIAFLHEGRIRFVGPPAEARASADPYLHEFLTAA' A
#
# COMPACT_ATOMS: atom_id res chain seq x y z
N MET A 1 -1.96 -14.34 -9.11
CA MET A 1 -1.48 -15.16 -7.96
C MET A 1 -1.51 -14.40 -6.63
N ALA A 2 -1.09 -13.12 -6.58
CA ALA A 2 -1.04 -12.31 -5.35
C ALA A 2 -2.38 -12.17 -4.59
N ALA A 3 -3.52 -12.15 -5.29
CA ALA A 3 -4.84 -11.93 -4.68
C ALA A 3 -5.20 -12.92 -3.56
N LYS A 4 -4.81 -14.20 -3.66
CA LYS A 4 -5.10 -15.19 -2.61
C LYS A 4 -4.32 -14.93 -1.32
N VAL A 5 -3.05 -14.52 -1.44
CA VAL A 5 -2.19 -14.21 -0.29
C VAL A 5 -2.69 -12.94 0.39
N ASN A 6 -3.04 -11.91 -0.37
CA ASN A 6 -3.59 -10.67 0.16
C ASN A 6 -4.88 -10.88 0.97
N HIS A 7 -5.79 -11.73 0.45
CA HIS A 7 -7.02 -12.09 1.16
C HIS A 7 -6.72 -12.80 2.48
N LEU A 8 -5.78 -13.75 2.47
CA LEU A 8 -5.37 -14.45 3.69
C LEU A 8 -4.78 -13.48 4.72
N ILE A 9 -3.92 -12.55 4.31
CA ILE A 9 -3.32 -11.54 5.20
C ILE A 9 -4.41 -10.67 5.84
N ARG A 10 -5.33 -10.14 5.03
CA ARG A 10 -6.46 -9.32 5.53
C ARG A 10 -7.37 -10.10 6.47
N ASP A 11 -7.66 -11.37 6.16
CA ASP A 11 -8.48 -12.22 7.03
C ASP A 11 -7.81 -12.50 8.37
N LEU A 12 -6.52 -12.84 8.36
CA LEU A 12 -5.77 -13.07 9.60
C LEU A 12 -5.71 -11.80 10.44
N GLN A 13 -5.45 -10.65 9.81
CA GLN A 13 -5.43 -9.38 10.51
C GLN A 13 -6.77 -9.08 11.20
N ARG A 14 -7.89 -9.25 10.49
CA ARG A 14 -9.25 -9.03 11.04
C ARG A 14 -9.61 -10.01 12.15
N ARG A 15 -9.29 -11.29 11.97
CA ARG A 15 -9.64 -12.35 12.93
C ARG A 15 -8.83 -12.31 14.21
N LEU A 16 -7.56 -11.91 14.11
CA LEU A 16 -6.61 -11.95 15.23
C LEU A 16 -6.31 -10.56 15.82
N GLY A 17 -6.82 -9.47 15.23
CA GLY A 17 -6.59 -8.11 15.71
C GLY A 17 -5.13 -7.68 15.63
N LEU A 18 -4.39 -8.18 14.64
CA LEU A 18 -2.94 -7.95 14.52
C LEU A 18 -2.62 -6.64 13.81
N THR A 19 -1.46 -6.07 14.13
CA THR A 19 -0.83 -5.02 13.31
C THR A 19 0.07 -5.68 12.26
N GLY A 20 -0.18 -5.42 10.98
CA GLY A 20 0.60 -5.96 9.87
C GLY A 20 1.29 -4.86 9.07
N VAL A 21 2.54 -5.09 8.67
CA VAL A 21 3.27 -4.27 7.69
C VAL A 21 3.55 -5.13 6.47
N VAL A 22 3.11 -4.67 5.30
CA VAL A 22 3.32 -5.37 4.03
C VAL A 22 4.17 -4.49 3.13
N VAL A 23 5.25 -5.06 2.60
CA VAL A 23 6.14 -4.40 1.63
C VAL A 23 5.89 -5.02 0.27
N THR A 24 5.50 -4.20 -0.71
CA THR A 24 5.20 -4.66 -2.08
C THR A 24 5.47 -3.54 -3.08
N HIS A 25 5.80 -3.92 -4.31
CA HIS A 25 5.81 -3.03 -5.47
C HIS A 25 4.49 -3.09 -6.26
N ASP A 26 3.62 -4.06 -5.97
CA ASP A 26 2.31 -4.22 -6.61
C ASP A 26 1.28 -3.31 -5.91
N LEU A 27 0.83 -2.30 -6.63
CA LEU A 27 -0.11 -1.30 -6.12
C LEU A 27 -1.50 -1.87 -5.85
N GLY A 28 -1.97 -2.83 -6.66
CA GLY A 28 -3.25 -3.50 -6.42
C GLY A 28 -3.30 -4.17 -5.05
N SER A 29 -2.20 -4.82 -4.66
CA SER A 29 -2.00 -5.47 -3.37
C SER A 29 -1.88 -4.44 -2.25
N ALA A 30 -1.10 -3.37 -2.46
CA ALA A 30 -0.98 -2.30 -1.48
C ALA A 30 -2.35 -1.66 -1.18
N PHE A 31 -3.11 -1.31 -2.22
CA PHE A 31 -4.44 -0.71 -2.05
C PHE A 31 -5.49 -1.67 -1.50
N PHE A 32 -5.34 -2.98 -1.73
CA PHE A 32 -6.26 -3.99 -1.19
C PHE A 32 -6.00 -4.29 0.30
N VAL A 33 -4.73 -4.36 0.70
CA VAL A 33 -4.33 -4.79 2.04
C VAL A 33 -4.05 -3.65 2.99
N ALA A 34 -3.79 -2.42 2.54
CA ALA A 34 -3.33 -1.37 3.44
C ALA A 34 -4.48 -0.52 4.00
N ASP A 35 -4.46 -0.29 5.32
CA ASP A 35 -5.23 0.78 5.95
C ASP A 35 -4.51 2.14 5.79
N ARG A 36 -3.18 2.11 5.71
CA ARG A 36 -2.29 3.24 5.46
C ARG A 36 -1.14 2.81 4.55
N ILE A 37 -0.76 3.67 3.62
CA ILE A 37 0.33 3.44 2.66
C ILE A 37 1.47 4.39 2.97
N ALA A 38 2.69 3.86 3.03
CA ALA A 38 3.92 4.64 3.04
C ALA A 38 4.64 4.46 1.69
N PHE A 39 4.95 5.56 1.02
CA PHE A 39 5.73 5.55 -0.22
C PHE A 39 7.17 5.97 0.06
N LEU A 40 8.10 5.12 -0.35
CA LEU A 40 9.54 5.33 -0.18
C LEU A 40 10.17 5.60 -1.54
N HIS A 41 11.00 6.65 -1.59
CA HIS A 41 11.80 6.98 -2.76
C HIS A 41 13.16 7.52 -2.30
N GLU A 42 14.25 6.98 -2.86
CA GLU A 42 15.63 7.35 -2.50
C GLU A 42 15.92 7.31 -0.98
N GLY A 43 15.44 6.26 -0.31
CA GLY A 43 15.67 6.09 1.13
C GLY A 43 14.88 7.06 2.02
N ARG A 44 13.96 7.84 1.46
CA ARG A 44 13.08 8.75 2.20
C ARG A 44 11.62 8.36 2.06
N ILE A 45 10.87 8.50 3.15
CA ILE A 45 9.41 8.38 3.12
C ILE A 45 8.86 9.70 2.58
N ARG A 46 8.31 9.68 1.37
CA ARG A 46 7.74 10.87 0.72
C ARG A 46 6.24 11.04 0.98
N PHE A 47 5.55 9.95 1.28
CA PHE A 47 4.13 9.98 1.62
C PHE A 47 3.82 8.94 2.70
N VAL A 48 2.95 9.30 3.66
CA VAL A 48 2.30 8.35 4.57
C VAL A 48 0.87 8.82 4.80
N GLY A 49 -0.10 7.98 4.47
CA GLY A 49 -1.50 8.32 4.66
C GLY A 49 -2.46 7.24 4.20
N PRO A 50 -3.77 7.47 4.29
CA PRO A 50 -4.78 6.59 3.74
C PRO A 50 -4.59 6.38 2.22
N PRO A 51 -5.00 5.22 1.68
CA PRO A 51 -5.03 4.94 0.25
C PRO A 51 -5.65 6.03 -0.62
N ALA A 52 -6.71 6.68 -0.15
CA ALA A 52 -7.40 7.74 -0.90
C ALA A 52 -6.52 8.99 -1.07
N GLU A 53 -5.78 9.38 -0.03
CA GLU A 53 -4.84 10.51 -0.09
C GLU A 53 -3.64 10.19 -0.97
N ALA A 54 -3.18 8.94 -0.98
CA ALA A 54 -2.10 8.50 -1.88
C ALA A 54 -2.48 8.73 -3.35
N ARG A 55 -3.72 8.36 -3.72
CA ARG A 55 -4.26 8.54 -5.08
C ARG A 55 -4.47 10.00 -5.47
N ALA A 56 -4.72 10.87 -4.50
CA ALA A 56 -4.92 12.30 -4.70
C ALA A 56 -3.62 13.12 -4.52
N SER A 57 -2.49 12.47 -4.24
CA SER A 57 -1.24 13.16 -3.95
C SER A 57 -0.72 13.94 -5.16
N ALA A 58 -0.18 15.13 -4.91
CA ALA A 58 0.49 15.97 -5.90
C ALA A 58 2.00 15.65 -6.03
N ASP A 59 2.54 14.69 -5.28
CA ASP A 59 3.94 14.29 -5.43
C ASP A 59 4.15 13.63 -6.81
N PRO A 60 5.00 14.19 -7.68
CA PRO A 60 5.19 13.67 -9.04
C PRO A 60 5.73 12.23 -9.07
N TYR A 61 6.58 11.85 -8.12
CA TYR A 61 7.16 10.50 -8.06
C TYR A 61 6.12 9.48 -7.61
N LEU A 62 5.27 9.86 -6.64
CA LEU A 62 4.15 9.01 -6.25
C LEU A 62 3.17 8.87 -7.42
N HIS A 63 2.84 9.97 -8.11
CA HIS A 63 1.95 9.92 -9.27
C HIS A 63 2.51 9.07 -10.41
N GLU A 64 3.78 9.22 -10.75
CA GLU A 64 4.47 8.39 -11.74
C GLU A 64 4.43 6.91 -11.33
N PHE A 65 4.76 6.60 -10.07
CA PHE A 65 4.70 5.23 -9.57
C PHE A 65 3.28 4.64 -9.65
N LEU A 66 2.26 5.45 -9.36
CA LEU A 66 0.85 5.05 -9.43
C LEU A 66 0.32 4.82 -10.84
N THR A 67 0.90 5.49 -11.83
CA THR A 67 0.44 5.47 -13.24
C THR A 67 1.29 4.55 -14.12
N ALA A 68 2.51 4.22 -13.70
CA ALA A 68 3.41 3.30 -14.39
C ALA A 68 3.06 1.81 -14.22
N ALA A 69 2.04 1.49 -13.43
CA ALA A 69 1.56 0.12 -13.16
C ALA A 69 0.21 -0.14 -13.84
#